data_AF-A0A958H758-F1
#
_entry.id   AF-A0A958H758-F1
#
_cell.length_a   1.000
_cell.length_b   1.000
_cell.length_c   1.000
_cell.angle_alpha   90.00
_cell.angle_beta   90.00
_cell.angle_gamma   90.00
#
_symmetry.space_group_name_H-M   'P 1'
#
loop_
_entity.id
_entity.type
_entity.pdbx_description
1 polymer ?
#
loop_
_entity_poly.entity_id
_entity_poly.type
_entity_poly.pdbx_seq_one_letter_code
_entity_poly.pdbx_strand_id
1 'polypeptide(L)'
;MQKSVQVDPSLIEHPVFHLGYAKQILGEIPMDIKQDLSAEDFKLVFNTPLAAATLVAASSGGGFDMIKELTSASQFMASEAKKGGESGYGELVDSLLAAILGMSKDEGKTLEMQYEKSQDPKAMIAQVRQTVVNGWAVVAALPGADGFAKWVLDVARAAALAKTGGHFGFGNKSEIDAQEQAALDDLAGIMVVPAA
;
A
#
# COMPACT_ATOMS: atom_id res chain seq x y z
N MET A 1 24.58 28.37 41.56
CA MET A 1 23.34 28.58 42.33
C MET A 1 22.20 27.88 41.59
N GLN A 2 21.86 26.65 41.99
CA GLN A 2 20.72 25.91 41.44
C GLN A 2 19.44 26.35 42.16
N LYS A 3 18.46 26.85 41.42
CA LYS A 3 17.11 27.09 41.94
C LYS A 3 16.34 25.77 41.91
N SER A 4 16.14 25.19 43.07
CA SER A 4 15.19 24.10 43.30
C SER A 4 13.78 24.64 43.10
N VAL A 5 13.07 24.11 42.10
CA VAL A 5 11.63 24.36 41.91
C VAL A 5 10.89 23.46 42.90
N GLN A 6 10.32 24.05 43.95
CA GLN A 6 9.38 23.36 44.83
C GLN A 6 8.05 23.22 44.10
N VAL A 7 7.62 21.98 43.85
CA VAL A 7 6.28 21.67 43.35
C VAL A 7 5.35 21.60 44.55
N ASP A 8 4.24 22.34 44.48
CA ASP A 8 3.24 22.45 45.54
C ASP A 8 2.46 21.13 45.71
N PRO A 9 2.50 20.47 46.89
CA PRO A 9 1.81 19.22 47.13
C PRO A 9 0.28 19.32 47.22
N SER A 10 -0.30 20.53 47.24
CA SER A 10 -1.75 20.73 47.27
C SER A 10 -2.46 20.42 45.94
N LEU A 11 -1.72 20.14 44.86
CA LEU A 11 -2.27 19.77 43.55
C LEU A 11 -2.64 18.27 43.41
N ILE A 12 -2.56 17.47 44.47
CA ILE A 12 -2.75 16.00 44.41
C ILE A 12 -4.20 15.55 44.71
N GLU A 13 -5.11 16.42 45.19
CA GLU A 13 -6.43 15.97 45.69
C GLU A 13 -7.65 16.47 44.90
N HIS A 14 -7.65 16.32 43.57
CA HIS A 14 -8.87 16.47 42.77
C HIS A 14 -9.14 15.23 41.89
N PRO A 15 -10.07 14.33 42.26
CA PRO A 15 -10.42 13.14 41.48
C PRO A 15 -11.46 13.45 40.39
N VAL A 16 -11.36 14.58 39.69
CA VAL A 16 -12.20 14.90 38.52
C VAL A 16 -11.44 15.83 37.56
N PHE A 17 -10.27 15.44 37.07
CA PHE A 17 -9.62 16.17 35.98
C PHE A 17 -9.08 15.22 34.90
N HIS A 18 -9.69 15.33 33.73
CA HIS A 18 -9.04 15.27 32.41
C HIS A 18 -8.63 13.90 31.85
N LEU A 19 -9.61 13.04 31.60
CA LEU A 19 -9.51 12.05 30.51
C LEU A 19 -9.45 12.68 29.09
N GLY A 20 -9.60 14.00 28.98
CA GLY A 20 -9.56 14.73 27.70
C GLY A 20 -8.20 15.30 27.29
N TYR A 21 -7.19 15.34 28.17
CA TYR A 21 -5.89 15.97 27.85
C TYR A 21 -4.72 14.99 27.66
N ALA A 22 -4.90 13.69 27.95
CA ALA A 22 -3.85 12.69 27.72
C ALA A 22 -3.57 12.44 26.22
N LYS A 23 -4.51 12.79 25.33
CA LYS A 23 -4.35 12.57 23.88
C LYS A 23 -3.50 13.63 23.17
N GLN A 24 -3.13 14.73 23.84
CA GLN A 24 -2.44 15.86 23.21
C GLN A 24 -0.97 16.05 23.63
N ILE A 25 -0.48 15.24 24.58
CA ILE A 25 0.92 15.27 25.06
C ILE A 25 1.71 14.02 24.63
N LEU A 26 1.01 12.92 24.30
CA LEU A 26 1.61 11.79 23.62
C LEU A 26 1.54 12.11 22.13
N GLY A 27 2.65 12.59 21.54
CA GLY A 27 2.75 12.68 20.08
C GLY A 27 2.22 11.41 19.44
N GLU A 28 1.49 11.54 18.33
CA GLU A 28 0.89 10.40 17.63
C GLU A 28 1.93 9.30 17.52
N ILE A 29 1.65 8.16 18.17
CA ILE A 29 2.56 7.02 18.11
C ILE A 29 2.54 6.60 16.64
N PRO A 30 3.69 6.67 15.94
CA PRO A 30 3.72 6.33 14.53
C PRO A 30 3.19 4.90 14.37
N MET A 31 2.23 4.71 13.46
CA MET A 31 1.66 3.40 13.17
C MET A 31 2.77 2.44 12.75
N ASP A 32 2.86 1.28 13.41
CA ASP A 32 3.71 0.17 12.98
C ASP A 32 2.81 -0.96 12.49
N ILE A 33 2.54 -0.95 11.18
CA ILE A 33 1.59 -1.87 10.55
C ILE A 33 1.95 -3.35 10.79
N LYS A 34 3.22 -3.68 11.05
CA LYS A 34 3.64 -5.06 11.38
C LYS A 34 3.22 -5.48 12.80
N GLN A 35 3.10 -4.53 13.71
CA GLN A 35 2.66 -4.78 15.09
C GLN A 35 1.14 -4.72 15.22
N ASP A 36 0.51 -3.90 14.39
CA ASP A 36 -0.93 -3.66 14.43
C ASP A 36 -1.75 -4.74 13.68
N LEU A 37 -1.12 -5.45 12.73
CA LEU A 37 -1.75 -6.53 11.96
C LEU A 37 -1.29 -7.92 12.41
N SER A 38 -2.16 -8.91 12.22
CA SER A 38 -1.74 -10.32 12.27
C SER A 38 -0.77 -10.63 11.12
N ALA A 39 -0.01 -11.72 11.23
CA ALA A 39 0.92 -12.11 10.16
C ALA A 39 0.19 -12.41 8.85
N GLU A 40 -0.99 -13.03 8.93
CA GLU A 40 -1.87 -13.33 7.80
C GLU A 40 -2.42 -12.06 7.15
N ASP A 41 -2.90 -11.11 7.97
CA ASP A 41 -3.41 -9.84 7.48
C ASP A 41 -2.32 -8.99 6.84
N PHE A 42 -1.15 -8.91 7.49
CA PHE A 42 0.02 -8.22 6.94
C PHE A 42 0.43 -8.81 5.59
N LYS A 43 0.40 -10.14 5.45
CA LYS A 43 0.65 -10.82 4.18
C LYS A 43 -0.34 -10.39 3.09
N LEU A 44 -1.64 -10.28 3.41
CA LEU A 44 -2.65 -9.81 2.46
C LEU A 44 -2.35 -8.37 2.01
N VAL A 45 -2.08 -7.48 2.95
CA VAL A 45 -1.76 -6.06 2.68
C VAL A 45 -0.49 -5.92 1.86
N PHE A 46 0.57 -6.64 2.21
CA PHE A 46 1.86 -6.65 1.51
C PHE A 46 1.74 -7.00 0.02
N ASN A 47 0.89 -7.98 -0.32
CA ASN A 47 0.73 -8.45 -1.71
C ASN A 47 -0.30 -7.63 -2.51
N THR A 48 -1.13 -6.81 -1.86
CA THR A 48 -2.22 -6.08 -2.51
C THR A 48 -1.76 -5.16 -3.66
N PRO A 49 -0.70 -4.35 -3.52
CA PRO A 49 -0.25 -3.46 -4.59
C PRO A 49 0.19 -4.22 -5.85
N LEU A 50 0.95 -5.30 -5.65
CA LEU A 50 1.46 -6.14 -6.75
C LEU A 50 0.34 -6.97 -7.39
N ALA A 51 -0.63 -7.43 -6.60
CA ALA A 51 -1.83 -8.08 -7.11
C ALA A 51 -2.66 -7.12 -7.99
N ALA A 52 -2.86 -5.88 -7.55
CA ALA A 52 -3.54 -4.85 -8.34
C ALA A 52 -2.82 -4.57 -9.67
N ALA A 53 -1.49 -4.43 -9.63
CA ALA A 53 -0.67 -4.29 -10.85
C ALA A 53 -0.80 -5.50 -11.78
N THR A 54 -0.81 -6.72 -11.23
CA THR A 54 -0.99 -7.95 -12.01
C THR A 54 -2.36 -8.01 -12.67
N LEU A 55 -3.41 -7.56 -11.98
CA LEU A 55 -4.77 -7.54 -12.52
C LEU A 55 -4.87 -6.61 -13.74
N VAL A 56 -4.29 -5.41 -13.65
CA VAL A 56 -4.25 -4.46 -14.77
C VAL A 56 -3.39 -4.99 -15.90
N ALA A 57 -2.17 -5.45 -15.62
CA ALA A 57 -1.26 -6.04 -16.60
C ALA A 57 -1.89 -7.21 -17.38
N ALA A 58 -2.65 -8.08 -16.69
CA ALA A 58 -3.30 -9.23 -17.31
C ALA A 58 -4.50 -8.84 -18.21
N SER A 59 -5.09 -7.66 -18.02
CA SER A 59 -6.32 -7.25 -18.71
C SER A 59 -6.15 -7.02 -20.21
N SER A 60 -4.94 -6.68 -20.67
CA SER A 60 -4.65 -6.30 -22.05
C SER A 60 -3.92 -7.37 -22.89
N GLY A 61 -4.08 -8.65 -22.51
CA GLY A 61 -3.65 -9.81 -23.33
C GLY A 61 -2.30 -10.44 -22.94
N GLY A 62 -2.01 -10.49 -21.64
CA GLY A 62 -0.74 -10.85 -21.00
C GLY A 62 0.19 -11.88 -21.67
N GLY A 63 1.48 -11.56 -21.64
CA GLY A 63 2.62 -12.36 -22.11
C GLY A 63 3.94 -11.85 -21.50
N PHE A 64 5.02 -11.77 -22.29
CA PHE A 64 6.30 -11.20 -21.83
C PHE A 64 6.19 -9.75 -21.31
N ASP A 65 5.21 -8.98 -21.80
CA ASP A 65 4.98 -7.60 -21.38
C ASP A 65 4.61 -7.48 -19.90
N MET A 66 3.93 -8.48 -19.34
CA MET A 66 3.57 -8.52 -17.91
C MET A 66 4.80 -8.43 -17.01
N ILE A 67 5.93 -9.04 -17.40
CA ILE A 67 7.17 -8.97 -16.61
C ILE A 67 7.68 -7.52 -16.55
N LYS A 68 7.64 -6.79 -17.68
CA LYS A 68 8.08 -5.40 -17.77
C LYS A 68 7.14 -4.47 -16.99
N GLU A 69 5.84 -4.72 -17.08
CA GLU A 69 4.79 -3.99 -16.36
C GLU A 69 4.95 -4.16 -14.84
N LEU A 70 5.09 -5.40 -14.36
CA LEU A 70 5.34 -5.69 -12.95
C LEU A 70 6.69 -5.15 -12.46
N THR A 71 7.72 -5.14 -13.33
CA THR A 71 9.00 -4.50 -13.02
C THR A 71 8.82 -3.00 -12.79
N SER A 72 7.99 -2.33 -13.60
CA SER A 72 7.74 -0.89 -13.48
C SER A 72 6.95 -0.57 -12.20
N ALA A 73 5.94 -1.37 -11.87
CA ALA A 73 5.24 -1.29 -10.59
C ALA A 73 6.20 -1.47 -9.39
N SER A 74 7.10 -2.46 -9.47
CA SER A 74 8.10 -2.71 -8.43
C SER A 74 9.09 -1.55 -8.28
N GLN A 75 9.52 -0.95 -9.40
CA GLN A 75 10.38 0.24 -9.39
C GLN A 75 9.69 1.44 -8.79
N PHE A 76 8.41 1.65 -9.10
CA PHE A 76 7.59 2.68 -8.49
C PHE A 76 7.53 2.49 -6.96
N MET A 77 7.16 1.31 -6.47
CA MET A 77 7.15 1.00 -5.04
C MET A 77 8.51 1.25 -4.37
N ALA A 78 9.60 0.80 -5.01
CA ALA A 78 10.96 1.00 -4.48
C ALA A 78 11.36 2.49 -4.46
N SER A 79 10.86 3.29 -5.41
CA SER A 79 11.11 4.74 -5.44
C SER A 79 10.36 5.46 -4.33
N GLU A 80 9.11 5.08 -4.06
CA GLU A 80 8.32 5.60 -2.94
C GLU A 80 8.96 5.25 -1.60
N ALA A 81 9.40 4.00 -1.44
CA ALA A 81 10.03 3.56 -0.20
C ALA A 81 11.28 4.39 0.14
N LYS A 82 12.09 4.73 -0.87
CA LYS A 82 13.31 5.52 -0.70
C LYS A 82 13.06 6.96 -0.25
N LYS A 83 11.84 7.47 -0.34
CA LYS A 83 11.48 8.81 0.16
C LYS A 83 11.44 8.88 1.69
N GLY A 84 11.48 7.75 2.39
CA GLY A 84 11.71 7.72 3.84
C GLY A 84 10.55 8.22 4.70
N GLY A 85 9.31 7.91 4.32
CA GLY A 85 8.11 8.29 5.07
C GLY A 85 7.40 9.55 4.57
N GLU A 86 7.78 10.04 3.39
CA GLU A 86 7.12 11.15 2.69
C GLU A 86 6.57 10.67 1.33
N SER A 87 5.89 9.53 1.29
CA SER A 87 5.30 9.01 0.04
C SER A 87 4.23 9.95 -0.53
N GLY A 88 3.62 10.77 0.33
CA GLY A 88 2.47 11.61 -0.02
C GLY A 88 1.15 10.85 -0.04
N TYR A 89 1.17 9.56 0.31
CA TYR A 89 -0.02 8.70 0.45
C TYR A 89 -0.42 8.46 1.91
N GLY A 90 0.32 9.03 2.88
CA GLY A 90 -0.02 8.99 4.29
C GLY A 90 0.56 7.80 5.06
N GLU A 91 0.38 7.84 6.38
CA GLU A 91 1.14 7.04 7.35
C GLU A 91 1.02 5.54 7.15
N LEU A 92 -0.14 5.03 6.71
CA LEU A 92 -0.34 3.61 6.45
C LEU A 92 0.59 3.10 5.34
N VAL A 93 0.72 3.87 4.25
CA VAL A 93 1.60 3.53 3.12
C VAL A 93 3.06 3.71 3.54
N ASP A 94 3.37 4.79 4.24
CA ASP A 94 4.73 5.05 4.74
C ASP A 94 5.21 3.94 5.68
N SER A 95 4.34 3.50 6.60
CA SER A 95 4.59 2.39 7.52
C SER A 95 4.80 1.06 6.77
N LEU A 96 3.95 0.75 5.78
CA LEU A 96 4.12 -0.43 4.95
C LEU A 96 5.42 -0.41 4.14
N LEU A 97 5.76 0.73 3.53
CA LEU A 97 7.00 0.88 2.76
C LEU A 97 8.25 0.75 3.64
N ALA A 98 8.22 1.33 4.85
CA ALA A 98 9.27 1.16 5.84
C ALA A 98 9.41 -0.31 6.26
N ALA A 99 8.27 -0.98 6.50
CA ALA A 99 8.20 -2.41 6.78
C ALA A 99 8.84 -3.24 5.67
N ILE A 100 8.58 -2.93 4.39
CA ILE A 100 9.16 -3.62 3.22
C ILE A 100 10.67 -3.38 3.13
N LEU A 101 11.14 -2.14 3.33
CA LEU A 101 12.57 -1.82 3.29
C LEU A 101 13.38 -2.49 4.39
N GLY A 102 12.76 -2.68 5.57
CA GLY A 102 13.38 -3.36 6.70
C GLY A 102 13.42 -4.88 6.58
N MET A 103 12.75 -5.48 5.59
CA MET A 103 12.73 -6.94 5.42
C MET A 103 14.02 -7.47 4.81
N SER A 104 14.44 -8.63 5.30
CA SER A 104 15.35 -9.49 4.57
C SER A 104 14.68 -10.07 3.33
N LYS A 105 15.52 -10.50 2.37
CA LYS A 105 15.04 -11.16 1.15
C LYS A 105 14.22 -12.43 1.45
N ASP A 106 14.58 -13.17 2.51
CA ASP A 106 13.91 -14.42 2.84
C ASP A 106 12.56 -14.18 3.53
N GLU A 107 12.42 -13.14 4.36
CA GLU A 107 11.12 -12.69 4.88
C GLU A 107 10.18 -12.24 3.75
N GLY A 108 10.69 -11.49 2.77
CA GLY A 108 9.88 -11.09 1.60
C GLY A 108 9.31 -12.30 0.84
N LYS A 109 10.09 -13.37 0.69
CA LYS A 109 9.64 -14.61 0.01
C LYS A 109 8.58 -15.37 0.79
N THR A 110 8.61 -15.38 2.12
CA THR A 110 7.59 -16.07 2.93
C THR A 110 6.24 -15.34 2.88
N LEU A 111 6.30 -14.02 2.69
CA LEU A 111 5.13 -13.16 2.50
C LEU A 111 4.59 -13.21 1.07
N GLU A 112 5.37 -13.59 0.08
CA GLU A 112 4.88 -13.69 -1.30
C GLU A 112 3.70 -14.67 -1.39
N MET A 113 2.59 -14.22 -1.97
CA MET A 113 1.48 -15.09 -2.30
C MET A 113 1.80 -15.89 -3.56
N GLN A 114 1.83 -17.21 -3.40
CA GLN A 114 1.95 -18.13 -4.52
C GLN A 114 0.55 -18.31 -5.11
N TYR A 115 0.34 -17.73 -6.29
CA TYR A 115 -0.84 -18.06 -7.09
C TYR A 115 -0.69 -19.48 -7.63
N GLU A 116 -1.79 -20.22 -7.67
CA GLU A 116 -1.74 -21.55 -8.27
C GLU A 116 -1.25 -21.39 -9.72
N LYS A 117 -0.36 -22.29 -10.15
CA LYS A 117 0.01 -22.43 -11.56
C LYS A 117 -1.17 -23.03 -12.34
N SER A 118 -2.30 -22.35 -12.28
CA SER A 118 -3.46 -22.68 -13.05
C SER A 118 -3.09 -22.51 -14.52
N GLN A 119 -3.36 -23.53 -15.32
CA GLN A 119 -3.31 -23.39 -16.78
C GLN A 119 -4.48 -22.56 -17.31
N ASP A 120 -5.43 -22.18 -16.44
CA ASP A 120 -6.51 -21.25 -16.74
C ASP A 120 -6.17 -19.83 -16.24
N PRO A 121 -5.85 -18.89 -17.15
CA PRO A 121 -5.59 -17.50 -16.81
C PRO A 121 -6.76 -16.82 -16.09
N LYS A 122 -8.01 -17.24 -16.33
CA LYS A 122 -9.18 -16.64 -15.65
C LYS A 122 -9.20 -16.98 -14.17
N ALA A 123 -8.87 -18.22 -13.81
CA ALA A 123 -8.76 -18.63 -12.42
C ALA A 123 -7.64 -17.86 -11.70
N MET A 124 -6.49 -17.65 -12.35
CA MET A 124 -5.40 -16.82 -11.81
C MET A 124 -5.86 -15.38 -11.56
N ILE A 125 -6.51 -14.74 -12.54
CA ILE A 125 -7.04 -13.37 -12.40
C ILE A 125 -8.06 -13.30 -11.25
N ALA A 126 -8.92 -14.30 -11.08
CA ALA A 126 -9.87 -14.36 -9.97
C ALA A 126 -9.16 -14.44 -8.60
N GLN A 127 -8.09 -15.25 -8.48
CA GLN A 127 -7.28 -15.32 -7.25
C GLN A 127 -6.58 -13.99 -6.96
N VAL A 128 -5.97 -13.37 -7.97
CA VAL A 128 -5.33 -12.05 -7.87
C VAL A 128 -6.33 -10.98 -7.44
N ARG A 129 -7.52 -10.97 -8.04
CA ARG A 129 -8.60 -10.06 -7.64
C ARG A 129 -9.03 -10.29 -6.19
N GLN A 130 -9.16 -11.54 -5.76
CA GLN A 130 -9.52 -11.88 -4.39
C GLN A 130 -8.45 -11.43 -3.39
N THR A 131 -7.16 -11.48 -3.76
CA THR A 131 -6.07 -10.90 -2.95
C THR A 131 -6.32 -9.41 -2.69
N VAL A 132 -6.65 -8.64 -3.73
CA VAL A 132 -6.92 -7.20 -3.58
C VAL A 132 -8.11 -6.95 -2.67
N VAL A 133 -9.21 -7.68 -2.89
CA VAL A 133 -10.42 -7.57 -2.05
C VAL A 133 -10.10 -7.86 -0.58
N ASN A 134 -9.35 -8.93 -0.32
CA ASN A 134 -9.01 -9.34 1.04
C ASN A 134 -8.06 -8.34 1.72
N GLY A 135 -7.01 -7.87 1.03
CA GLY A 135 -6.10 -6.89 1.61
C GLY A 135 -6.74 -5.53 1.81
N TRP A 136 -7.65 -5.11 0.92
CA TRP A 136 -8.46 -3.92 1.16
C TRP A 136 -9.35 -4.08 2.40
N ALA A 137 -10.02 -5.22 2.56
CA ALA A 137 -10.88 -5.47 3.73
C ALA A 137 -10.12 -5.37 5.07
N VAL A 138 -8.82 -5.71 5.08
CA VAL A 138 -7.95 -5.55 6.26
C VAL A 138 -7.73 -4.07 6.59
N VAL A 139 -7.46 -3.23 5.60
CA VAL A 139 -7.04 -1.84 5.83
C VAL A 139 -8.17 -0.81 5.74
N ALA A 140 -9.35 -1.17 5.21
CA ALA A 140 -10.43 -0.22 4.92
C ALA A 140 -10.91 0.58 6.13
N ALA A 141 -10.74 0.05 7.35
CA ALA A 141 -11.11 0.73 8.59
C ALA A 141 -9.92 1.41 9.30
N LEU A 142 -8.71 1.29 8.77
CA LEU A 142 -7.50 1.88 9.36
C LEU A 142 -7.34 3.35 8.95
N PRO A 143 -6.75 4.19 9.82
CA PRO A 143 -6.28 5.51 9.41
C PRO A 143 -5.36 5.41 8.19
N GLY A 144 -5.58 6.25 7.18
CA GLY A 144 -4.79 6.25 5.94
C GLY A 144 -5.26 5.27 4.86
N ALA A 145 -6.40 4.58 5.05
CA ALA A 145 -6.97 3.67 4.05
C ALA A 145 -7.14 4.32 2.65
N ASP A 146 -7.67 5.55 2.58
CA ASP A 146 -7.86 6.28 1.31
C ASP A 146 -6.53 6.50 0.57
N GLY A 147 -5.49 6.82 1.33
CA GLY A 147 -4.14 7.00 0.82
C GLY A 147 -3.53 5.70 0.31
N PHE A 148 -3.74 4.60 1.03
CA PHE A 148 -3.39 3.26 0.57
C PHE A 148 -4.11 2.86 -0.71
N ALA A 149 -5.42 3.11 -0.81
CA ALA A 149 -6.18 2.82 -2.03
C ALA A 149 -5.66 3.62 -3.24
N LYS A 150 -5.40 4.92 -3.05
CA LYS A 150 -4.78 5.77 -4.08
C LYS A 150 -3.41 5.25 -4.49
N TRP A 151 -2.58 4.86 -3.53
CA TRP A 151 -1.25 4.31 -3.79
C TRP A 151 -1.31 3.00 -4.58
N VAL A 152 -2.19 2.07 -4.20
CA VAL A 152 -2.42 0.80 -4.92
C VAL A 152 -2.84 1.06 -6.37
N LEU A 153 -3.73 2.03 -6.60
CA LEU A 153 -4.13 2.43 -7.96
C LEU A 153 -2.97 3.03 -8.75
N ASP A 154 -2.09 3.82 -8.13
CA ASP A 154 -0.91 4.38 -8.79
C ASP A 154 0.14 3.32 -9.10
N VAL A 155 0.32 2.32 -8.22
CA VAL A 155 1.14 1.12 -8.51
C VAL A 155 0.59 0.36 -9.71
N ALA A 156 -0.72 0.14 -9.76
CA ALA A 156 -1.37 -0.55 -10.87
C ALA A 156 -1.32 0.26 -12.18
N ARG A 157 -1.46 1.59 -12.09
CA ARG A 157 -1.29 2.51 -13.23
C ARG A 157 0.14 2.51 -13.76
N ALA A 158 1.15 2.42 -12.87
CA ALA A 158 2.55 2.31 -13.27
C ALA A 158 2.81 1.02 -14.09
N ALA A 159 2.09 -0.07 -13.80
CA ALA A 159 2.13 -1.27 -14.63
C ALA A 159 1.56 -0.99 -16.03
N ALA A 160 0.35 -0.42 -16.16
CA ALA A 160 -0.25 -0.11 -17.47
C ALA A 160 0.62 0.82 -18.33
N LEU A 161 1.19 1.88 -17.75
CA LEU A 161 2.00 2.85 -18.48
C LEU A 161 3.34 2.29 -18.99
N ALA A 162 3.78 1.15 -18.47
CA ALA A 162 5.03 0.50 -18.89
C ALA A 162 4.96 -0.12 -20.28
N LYS A 163 3.77 -0.52 -20.73
CA LYS A 163 3.53 -1.18 -22.01
C LYS A 163 3.85 -0.28 -23.20
N THR A 164 3.39 0.97 -23.12
CA THR A 164 3.44 1.95 -24.21
C THR A 164 4.75 2.77 -24.27
N GLY A 165 5.60 2.66 -23.24
CA GLY A 165 6.97 3.17 -23.25
C GLY A 165 7.91 2.26 -24.04
N GLY A 166 8.01 2.50 -25.35
CA GLY A 166 8.86 1.74 -26.28
C GLY A 166 10.34 1.66 -25.86
N HIS A 167 10.99 0.56 -26.25
CA HIS A 167 12.35 0.11 -25.88
C HIS A 167 13.51 1.10 -26.19
N PHE A 168 13.25 2.33 -26.65
CA PHE A 168 14.26 3.29 -27.11
C PHE A 168 13.94 4.78 -26.88
N GLY A 169 12.99 5.16 -26.01
CA GLY A 169 12.88 6.57 -25.56
C GLY A 169 12.52 7.61 -26.64
N PHE A 170 12.10 7.19 -27.84
CA PHE A 170 11.61 8.08 -28.89
C PHE A 170 10.16 7.75 -29.25
N GLY A 171 9.22 8.60 -28.81
CA GLY A 171 8.15 9.03 -29.72
C GLY A 171 6.69 8.80 -29.34
N ASN A 172 6.32 7.87 -28.44
CA ASN A 172 4.90 7.66 -28.12
C ASN A 172 4.61 7.96 -26.64
N LYS A 173 3.54 8.75 -26.41
CA LYS A 173 2.99 8.96 -25.08
C LYS A 173 2.54 7.61 -24.53
N SER A 174 2.84 7.35 -23.26
CA SER A 174 2.27 6.18 -22.61
C SER A 174 0.77 6.37 -22.48
N GLU A 175 0.00 5.64 -23.30
CA GLU A 175 -1.46 5.63 -23.23
C GLU A 175 -1.90 4.32 -22.57
N ILE A 176 -2.87 4.42 -21.66
CA ILE A 176 -3.53 3.29 -21.02
C ILE A 176 -4.63 2.84 -21.97
N ASP A 177 -4.68 1.56 -22.32
CA ASP A 177 -5.72 1.07 -23.22
C ASP A 177 -7.08 0.90 -22.51
N ALA A 178 -8.13 0.66 -23.29
CA ALA A 178 -9.49 0.58 -22.74
C ALA A 178 -9.69 -0.59 -21.76
N GLN A 179 -8.94 -1.69 -21.90
CA GLN A 179 -9.03 -2.85 -21.02
C GLN A 179 -8.32 -2.57 -19.70
N GLU A 180 -7.14 -1.95 -19.77
CA GLU A 180 -6.38 -1.50 -18.60
C GLU A 180 -7.14 -0.45 -17.81
N GLN A 181 -7.76 0.51 -18.51
CA GLN A 181 -8.60 1.52 -17.86
C GLN A 181 -9.80 0.88 -17.17
N ALA A 182 -10.49 -0.07 -17.81
CA ALA A 182 -11.59 -0.80 -17.19
C ALA A 182 -11.15 -1.61 -15.96
N ALA A 183 -9.94 -2.18 -15.97
CA ALA A 183 -9.35 -2.86 -14.81
C ALA A 183 -9.01 -1.89 -13.66
N LEU A 184 -8.49 -0.70 -13.98
CA LEU A 184 -8.27 0.36 -12.99
C LEU A 184 -9.60 0.84 -12.38
N ASP A 185 -10.66 0.96 -13.18
CA ASP A 185 -11.99 1.35 -12.71
C ASP A 185 -12.61 0.26 -11.81
N ASP A 186 -12.45 -1.04 -12.16
CA ASP A 186 -12.86 -2.15 -11.28
C ASP A 186 -12.10 -2.12 -9.94
N LEU A 187 -10.78 -1.91 -9.97
CA LEU A 187 -9.96 -1.76 -8.76
C LEU A 187 -10.41 -0.59 -7.89
N ALA A 188 -10.70 0.56 -8.49
CA ALA A 188 -11.22 1.72 -7.77
C ALA A 188 -12.58 1.42 -7.14
N GLY A 189 -13.45 0.68 -7.84
CA GLY A 189 -14.73 0.19 -7.34
C GLY A 189 -14.60 -0.76 -6.16
N ILE A 190 -13.60 -1.66 -6.16
CA ILE A 190 -13.29 -2.53 -5.01
C ILE A 190 -12.91 -1.71 -3.78
N MET A 191 -12.09 -0.68 -3.96
CA MET A 191 -11.54 0.14 -2.87
C MET A 191 -12.43 1.34 -2.51
N VAL A 192 -13.61 1.48 -3.12
CA VAL A 192 -14.57 2.58 -2.93
C VAL A 192 -13.88 3.96 -2.91
N VAL A 193 -12.92 4.16 -3.81
CA VAL A 193 -12.30 5.48 -3.97
C VAL A 193 -13.27 6.33 -4.80
N PRO A 194 -13.84 7.42 -4.27
CA PRO A 194 -14.63 8.32 -5.11
C PRO A 194 -13.75 8.85 -6.24
N ALA A 195 -14.24 8.81 -7.48
CA ALA A 195 -13.51 9.37 -8.62
C ALA A 195 -13.16 10.84 -8.33
N ALA A 196 -11.85 11.14 -8.37
CA ALA A 196 -11.31 12.48 -8.12
C ALA A 196 -11.60 13.44 -9.30
#